data_AF-A0A960XUJ2-F1
#
_entry.id   AF-A0A960XUJ2-F1
#
_cell.length_a   1.000
_cell.length_b   1.000
_cell.length_c   1.000
_cell.angle_alpha   90.00
_cell.angle_beta   90.00
_cell.angle_gamma   90.00
#
_symmetry.space_group_name_H-M   'P 1'
#
loop_
_entity.id
_entity.type
_entity.pdbx_description
1 polymer ?
#
loop_
_entity_poly.entity_id
_entity_poly.type
_entity_poly.pdbx_seq_one_letter_code
_entity_poly.pdbx_strand_id
1 'polypeptide(L)'
;MTVAASEETPAVPQWVDLFNGKDLSGWVDVNTSPETWSVKDGILVCSGLPIGVMRSERQYENFILQIEWRHMKPGGNSGVFVWSEGKPANAGGLPKGMEVQMLELDWIHLNPEANGKPRHPGYVSGELFGANGLTATPEN
;
A
#
# COMPACT_ATOMS: atom_id res chain seq x y z
N MET A 1 -23.14 -1.46 -47.73
CA MET A 1 -23.29 -0.36 -46.76
C MET A 1 -22.37 -0.70 -45.60
N THR A 2 -21.20 -0.07 -45.55
CA THR A 2 -20.18 -0.36 -44.53
C THR A 2 -20.36 0.68 -43.43
N VAL A 3 -20.72 0.25 -42.22
CA VAL A 3 -20.81 1.16 -41.07
C VAL A 3 -19.40 1.30 -40.51
N ALA A 4 -18.86 2.51 -40.55
CA ALA A 4 -17.63 2.84 -39.85
C ALA A 4 -17.88 2.75 -38.33
N ALA A 5 -17.03 2.01 -37.62
CA ALA A 5 -17.00 2.05 -36.16
C ALA A 5 -16.58 3.45 -35.72
N SER A 6 -17.38 4.10 -34.88
CA SER A 6 -17.00 5.33 -34.20
C SER A 6 -15.92 4.99 -33.16
N GLU A 7 -14.73 5.56 -33.30
CA GLU A 7 -13.72 5.55 -32.24
C GLU A 7 -14.25 6.38 -31.06
N GLU A 8 -14.66 5.72 -29.98
CA GLU A 8 -14.91 6.41 -28.71
C GLU A 8 -13.59 6.96 -28.19
N THR A 9 -13.53 8.28 -28.01
CA THR A 9 -12.41 8.91 -27.31
C THR A 9 -12.36 8.37 -25.88
N PRO A 10 -11.22 7.85 -25.39
CA PRO A 10 -11.16 7.32 -24.03
C PRO A 10 -11.51 8.41 -23.04
N ALA A 11 -12.47 8.13 -22.16
CA ALA A 11 -12.90 9.06 -21.13
C ALA A 11 -11.74 9.45 -20.22
N VAL A 12 -11.68 10.73 -19.83
CA VAL A 12 -10.66 11.23 -18.89
C VAL A 12 -10.82 10.49 -17.55
N PRO A 13 -9.77 9.86 -17.01
CA PRO A 13 -9.83 9.20 -15.71
C PRO A 13 -10.34 10.15 -14.63
N GLN A 14 -11.28 9.67 -13.82
CA GLN A 14 -11.82 10.44 -12.69
C GLN A 14 -11.29 9.87 -11.37
N TRP A 15 -11.06 10.75 -10.41
CA TRP A 15 -10.74 10.33 -9.05
C TRP A 15 -11.94 9.63 -8.41
N VAL A 16 -11.67 8.53 -7.72
CA VAL A 16 -12.65 7.80 -6.94
C VAL A 16 -12.07 7.50 -5.57
N ASP A 17 -12.88 7.66 -4.54
CA ASP A 17 -12.47 7.33 -3.18
C ASP A 17 -12.30 5.82 -3.05
N LEU A 18 -11.07 5.38 -2.75
CA LEU A 18 -10.78 3.98 -2.47
C LEU A 18 -11.29 3.57 -1.07
N PHE A 19 -11.28 4.51 -0.12
CA PHE A 19 -11.82 4.35 1.22
C PHE A 19 -13.02 5.27 1.42
N ASN A 20 -14.13 4.73 1.93
CA ASN A 20 -15.40 5.45 2.01
C ASN A 20 -15.53 6.43 3.20
N GLY A 21 -14.51 6.51 4.07
CA GLY A 21 -14.51 7.39 5.25
C GLY A 21 -15.39 6.94 6.42
N LYS A 22 -15.98 5.74 6.36
CA LYS A 22 -17.02 5.29 7.31
C LYS A 22 -16.72 3.91 7.89
N ASP A 23 -16.39 2.94 7.05
CA ASP A 23 -16.20 1.55 7.44
C ASP A 23 -15.29 0.81 6.45
N LEU A 24 -15.06 -0.48 6.71
CA LEU A 24 -14.19 -1.33 5.90
C LEU A 24 -14.94 -2.03 4.76
N SER A 25 -16.14 -1.57 4.36
CA SER A 25 -16.80 -2.13 3.17
C SER A 25 -15.94 -1.89 1.92
N GLY A 26 -15.82 -2.91 1.07
CA GLY A 26 -14.89 -2.89 -0.06
C GLY A 26 -13.46 -3.31 0.28
N TRP A 27 -13.17 -3.68 1.53
CA TRP A 27 -11.86 -4.18 1.97
C TRP A 27 -11.91 -5.65 2.38
N VAL A 28 -10.85 -6.39 2.07
CA VAL A 28 -10.67 -7.80 2.42
C VAL A 28 -9.45 -7.92 3.32
N ASP A 29 -9.65 -8.54 4.48
CA ASP A 29 -8.57 -8.89 5.40
C ASP A 29 -7.57 -9.86 4.76
N VAL A 30 -6.28 -9.62 5.00
CA VAL A 30 -5.20 -10.52 4.63
C VAL A 30 -4.24 -10.67 5.81
N ASN A 31 -4.51 -11.68 6.64
CA ASN A 31 -3.65 -12.08 7.75
C ASN A 31 -3.60 -11.03 8.87
N THR A 32 -4.72 -10.34 9.14
CA THR A 32 -4.85 -9.52 10.34
C THR A 32 -5.94 -10.03 11.28
N SER A 33 -6.21 -9.33 12.38
CA SER A 33 -7.32 -9.63 13.28
C SER A 33 -8.42 -8.58 13.16
N PRO A 34 -9.65 -8.85 13.63
CA PRO A 34 -10.74 -7.87 13.64
C PRO A 34 -10.40 -6.56 14.37
N GLU A 35 -9.40 -6.57 15.24
CA GLU A 35 -8.92 -5.41 16.01
C GLU A 35 -7.76 -4.67 15.33
N THR A 36 -7.20 -5.19 14.25
CA THR A 36 -6.05 -4.57 13.57
C THR A 36 -6.43 -3.29 12.84
N TRP A 37 -7.62 -3.28 12.21
CA TRP A 37 -8.11 -2.16 11.41
C TRP A 37 -9.38 -1.57 12.02
N SER A 38 -9.43 -0.24 12.07
CA SER A 38 -10.61 0.49 12.54
C SER A 38 -10.77 1.80 11.79
N VAL A 39 -11.95 2.40 11.90
CA VAL A 39 -12.23 3.74 11.37
C VAL A 39 -12.50 4.66 12.56
N LYS A 40 -11.77 5.77 12.62
CA LYS A 40 -11.95 6.80 13.64
C LYS A 40 -11.93 8.18 13.00
N ASP A 41 -12.98 8.96 13.21
CA ASP A 41 -13.09 10.34 12.72
C ASP A 41 -12.85 10.46 11.19
N GLY A 42 -13.34 9.48 10.42
CA GLY A 42 -13.15 9.41 8.97
C GLY A 42 -11.76 8.94 8.52
N ILE A 43 -10.91 8.51 9.45
CA ILE A 43 -9.55 8.05 9.18
C ILE A 43 -9.46 6.54 9.40
N LEU A 44 -8.84 5.85 8.44
CA LEU A 44 -8.46 4.46 8.58
C LEU A 44 -7.25 4.34 9.52
N VAL A 45 -7.39 3.53 10.58
CA VAL A 45 -6.38 3.34 11.62
C VAL A 45 -5.94 1.88 11.67
N CYS A 46 -4.63 1.65 11.66
CA CYS A 46 -4.01 0.34 11.80
C CYS A 46 -3.23 0.23 13.11
N SER A 47 -3.42 -0.84 13.87
CA SER A 47 -2.62 -1.14 15.06
C SER A 47 -1.28 -1.79 14.73
N GLY A 48 -1.16 -2.39 13.53
CA GLY A 48 -0.01 -3.17 13.07
C GLY A 48 0.13 -4.56 13.70
N LEU A 49 -0.85 -4.99 14.51
CA LEU A 49 -0.80 -6.25 15.25
C LEU A 49 -2.09 -7.08 15.06
N PRO A 50 -2.00 -8.35 14.64
CA PRO A 50 -0.80 -8.99 14.07
C PRO A 50 -0.35 -8.33 12.75
N ILE A 51 0.87 -8.65 12.32
CA ILE A 51 1.41 -8.16 11.04
C ILE A 51 0.62 -8.79 9.89
N GLY A 52 0.07 -7.93 9.04
CA GLY A 52 -0.62 -8.31 7.82
C GLY A 52 -1.09 -7.07 7.08
N VAL A 53 -1.99 -7.25 6.12
CA VAL A 53 -2.54 -6.16 5.31
C VAL A 53 -4.06 -6.30 5.20
N MET A 54 -4.71 -5.28 4.69
CA MET A 54 -5.99 -5.44 4.00
C MET A 54 -5.83 -4.98 2.55
N ARG A 55 -6.68 -5.48 1.67
CA ARG A 55 -6.68 -5.11 0.24
C ARG A 55 -8.05 -4.64 -0.19
N SER A 56 -8.11 -3.87 -1.28
CA SER A 56 -9.38 -3.62 -1.95
C SER A 56 -10.00 -4.93 -2.47
N GLU A 57 -11.31 -5.00 -2.47
CA GLU A 57 -12.06 -6.10 -3.12
C GLU A 57 -11.78 -6.16 -4.62
N ARG A 58 -11.69 -4.99 -5.25
CA ARG A 58 -11.39 -4.82 -6.68
C ARG A 58 -9.88 -4.88 -6.93
N GLN A 59 -9.50 -5.39 -8.09
CA GLN A 59 -8.13 -5.34 -8.60
C GLN A 59 -7.98 -4.16 -9.56
N TYR A 60 -6.80 -3.55 -9.54
CA TYR A 60 -6.42 -2.44 -10.40
C TYR A 60 -5.08 -2.75 -11.04
N GLU A 61 -4.92 -2.36 -12.31
CA GLU A 61 -3.69 -2.55 -13.07
C GLU A 61 -3.00 -1.20 -13.30
N ASN A 62 -3.68 -0.31 -14.04
CA ASN A 62 -3.24 1.05 -14.32
C ASN A 62 -4.05 2.04 -13.49
N PHE A 63 -3.37 2.84 -12.66
CA PHE A 63 -4.04 3.79 -11.77
C PHE A 63 -3.10 4.93 -11.38
N ILE A 64 -3.69 6.01 -10.89
CA ILE A 64 -3.02 7.01 -10.08
C ILE A 64 -3.60 6.87 -8.68
N LEU A 65 -2.73 6.74 -7.67
CA LEU A 65 -3.13 6.56 -6.28
C LEU A 65 -2.58 7.73 -5.46
N GLN A 66 -3.47 8.42 -4.75
CA GLN A 66 -3.13 9.46 -3.80
C GLN A 66 -3.52 8.97 -2.41
N ILE A 67 -2.55 8.98 -1.48
CA ILE A 67 -2.76 8.57 -0.09
C ILE A 67 -2.09 9.61 0.81
N GLU A 68 -2.83 10.06 1.81
CA GLU A 68 -2.29 10.80 2.95
C GLU A 68 -2.14 9.84 4.13
N TRP A 69 -0.99 9.89 4.80
CA TRP A 69 -0.68 8.99 5.91
C TRP A 69 0.13 9.70 6.98
N ARG A 70 0.11 9.16 8.19
CA ARG A 70 0.98 9.57 9.30
C ARG A 70 1.24 8.40 10.25
N HIS A 71 2.43 8.37 10.83
CA HIS A 71 2.72 7.52 11.97
C HIS A 71 2.46 8.26 13.27
N MET A 72 1.97 7.54 14.28
CA MET A 72 1.65 8.12 15.59
C MET A 72 2.77 7.91 16.62
N LYS A 73 3.82 7.16 16.26
CA LYS A 73 4.94 6.82 17.13
C LYS A 73 6.26 6.91 16.36
N PRO A 74 7.35 7.34 17.01
CA PRO A 74 8.69 7.28 16.43
C PRO A 74 9.01 5.89 15.89
N GLY A 75 9.59 5.82 14.69
CA GLY A 75 9.98 4.57 14.06
C GLY A 75 8.82 3.69 13.58
N GLY A 76 7.62 4.25 13.40
CA GLY A 76 6.52 3.56 12.73
C GLY A 76 6.94 3.02 11.35
N ASN A 77 6.45 1.82 11.02
CA ASN A 77 6.74 1.13 9.77
C ASN A 77 5.43 0.58 9.18
N SER A 78 5.14 0.98 7.95
CA SER A 78 4.02 0.48 7.17
C SER A 78 4.34 0.66 5.69
N GLY A 79 3.42 0.26 4.81
CA GLY A 79 3.58 0.42 3.38
C GLY A 79 2.28 0.17 2.65
N VAL A 80 2.26 0.60 1.40
CA VAL A 80 1.15 0.29 0.49
C VAL A 80 1.64 -0.71 -0.54
N PHE A 81 0.97 -1.85 -0.61
CA PHE A 81 1.26 -2.87 -1.59
C PHE A 81 0.48 -2.56 -2.88
N VAL A 82 1.21 -2.39 -3.98
CA VAL A 82 0.68 -2.26 -5.34
C VAL A 82 1.10 -3.47 -6.17
N TRP A 83 0.32 -3.81 -7.20
CA TRP A 83 0.53 -5.00 -8.03
C TRP A 83 0.79 -6.27 -7.20
N SER A 84 -0.02 -6.42 -6.15
CA SER A 84 0.11 -7.50 -5.18
C SER A 84 -0.81 -8.66 -5.51
N GLU A 85 -0.38 -9.88 -5.19
CA GLU A 85 -1.20 -11.09 -5.29
C GLU A 85 -2.35 -11.10 -4.26
N GLY A 86 -2.31 -10.20 -3.25
CA GLY A 86 -3.41 -9.97 -2.33
C GLY A 86 -3.72 -11.17 -1.41
N LYS A 87 -2.75 -12.06 -1.23
CA LYS A 87 -2.80 -13.28 -0.40
C LYS A 87 -1.50 -13.42 0.39
N PRO A 88 -1.51 -14.03 1.58
CA PRO A 88 -0.29 -14.22 2.37
C PRO A 88 0.74 -15.06 1.60
N ALA A 89 2.01 -14.64 1.59
CA ALA A 89 3.07 -15.38 0.89
C ALA A 89 3.40 -16.74 1.56
N ASN A 90 3.24 -16.80 2.89
CA ASN A 90 3.33 -17.99 3.74
C ASN A 90 2.38 -17.82 4.94
N ALA A 91 2.30 -18.83 5.81
CA ALA A 91 1.51 -18.72 7.04
C ALA A 91 2.02 -17.56 7.91
N GLY A 92 1.29 -16.45 7.93
CA GLY A 92 1.64 -15.26 8.71
C GLY A 92 2.42 -14.17 7.96
N GLY A 93 2.74 -14.34 6.67
CA GLY A 93 3.56 -13.38 5.93
C GLY A 93 2.77 -12.31 5.19
N LEU A 94 3.43 -11.18 4.95
CA LEU A 94 2.97 -10.16 4.02
C LEU A 94 2.78 -10.76 2.61
N PRO A 95 1.91 -10.18 1.76
CA PRO A 95 1.71 -10.68 0.41
C PRO A 95 2.93 -10.41 -0.47
N LYS A 96 3.05 -11.13 -1.58
CA LYS A 96 3.95 -10.74 -2.67
C LYS A 96 3.36 -9.52 -3.39
N GLY A 97 4.18 -8.52 -3.67
CA GLY A 97 3.76 -7.26 -4.29
C GLY A 97 4.87 -6.22 -4.28
N MET A 98 4.64 -5.11 -4.97
CA MET A 98 5.53 -3.95 -4.92
C MET A 98 5.10 -3.12 -3.73
N GLU A 99 6.01 -2.87 -2.80
CA GLU A 99 5.70 -2.08 -1.62
C GLU A 99 6.21 -0.65 -1.83
N VAL A 100 5.31 0.30 -1.62
CA VAL A 100 5.61 1.73 -1.51
C VAL A 100 5.82 2.02 -0.02
N GLN A 101 7.06 2.33 0.34
CA GLN A 101 7.48 2.47 1.74
C GLN A 101 6.82 3.68 2.44
N MET A 102 6.37 3.48 3.68
CA MET A 102 5.84 4.54 4.56
C MET A 102 6.48 4.41 5.95
N LEU A 103 7.62 5.06 6.17
CA LEU A 103 8.31 5.03 7.45
C LEU A 103 8.23 6.37 8.17
N GLU A 104 8.23 6.32 9.49
CA GLU A 104 8.37 7.51 10.31
C GLU A 104 9.82 8.03 10.28
N LEU A 105 10.01 9.33 10.46
CA LEU A 105 11.31 10.00 10.25
C LEU A 105 12.42 9.47 11.18
N ASP A 106 12.10 9.07 12.40
CA ASP A 106 13.08 8.49 13.34
C ASP A 106 13.47 7.05 12.99
N TRP A 107 12.78 6.41 12.04
CA TRP A 107 13.04 5.02 11.69
C TRP A 107 14.49 4.77 11.27
N ILE A 108 15.11 5.71 10.54
CA ILE A 108 16.51 5.60 10.08
C ILE A 108 17.52 5.63 11.23
N HIS A 109 17.16 6.27 12.35
CA HIS A 109 17.99 6.34 13.56
C HIS A 109 17.78 5.11 14.44
N LEU A 110 16.55 4.63 14.50
CA LEU A 110 16.18 3.44 15.28
C LEU A 110 16.61 2.12 14.61
N ASN A 111 16.82 2.14 13.28
CA ASN A 111 17.23 0.99 12.49
C ASN A 111 18.53 1.29 11.73
N PRO A 112 19.66 1.55 12.44
CA PRO A 112 20.90 1.93 11.79
C PRO A 112 21.46 0.81 10.90
N GLU A 113 22.40 1.16 10.04
CA GLU A 113 23.23 0.19 9.34
C GLU A 113 24.08 -0.63 10.31
N ALA A 114 24.66 -1.73 9.84
CA ALA A 114 25.55 -2.58 10.65
C ALA A 114 26.76 -1.83 11.24
N ASN A 115 27.15 -0.71 10.63
CA ASN A 115 28.21 0.18 11.09
C ASN A 115 27.74 1.19 12.17
N GLY A 116 26.47 1.14 12.58
CA GLY A 116 25.87 2.02 13.58
C GLY A 116 25.44 3.41 13.06
N LYS A 117 25.65 3.72 11.79
CA LYS A 117 25.20 4.99 11.21
C LYS A 117 23.71 4.94 10.87
N PRO A 118 22.98 6.06 10.99
CA PRO A 118 21.62 6.15 10.51
C PRO A 118 21.53 5.82 9.01
N ARG A 119 20.41 5.23 8.60
CA ARG A 119 20.12 5.04 7.18
C ARG A 119 19.88 6.37 6.47
N HIS A 120 19.97 6.36 5.14
CA HIS A 120 19.74 7.56 4.35
C HIS A 120 18.32 8.11 4.58
N PRO A 121 18.12 9.43 4.78
CA PRO A 121 16.78 10.00 5.04
C PRO A 121 15.78 9.78 3.90
N GLY A 122 16.27 9.67 2.66
CA GLY A 122 15.43 9.29 1.53
C GLY A 122 14.92 7.83 1.58
N TYR A 123 15.14 7.10 2.68
CA TYR A 123 14.61 5.76 2.90
C TYR A 123 13.18 5.74 3.50
N VAL A 124 12.61 6.91 3.82
CA VAL A 124 11.40 6.99 4.69
C VAL A 124 10.11 7.33 3.95
N SER A 125 10.17 7.65 2.65
CA SER A 125 9.05 8.28 1.96
C SER A 125 8.96 7.87 0.49
N GLY A 126 8.29 6.75 0.23
CA GLY A 126 7.78 6.41 -1.11
C GLY A 126 8.70 5.58 -1.99
N GLU A 127 9.81 5.04 -1.47
CA GLU A 127 10.63 4.15 -2.28
C GLU A 127 9.94 2.82 -2.55
N LEU A 128 10.27 2.26 -3.70
CA LEU A 128 9.67 1.06 -4.24
C LEU A 128 10.59 -0.13 -3.99
N PHE A 129 10.06 -1.21 -3.44
CA PHE A 129 10.79 -2.46 -3.34
C PHE A 129 9.89 -3.68 -3.55
N GLY A 130 10.46 -4.73 -4.14
CA GLY A 130 9.76 -5.99 -4.32
C GLY A 130 9.69 -6.78 -3.01
N ALA A 131 8.48 -6.98 -2.50
CA ALA A 131 8.23 -7.79 -1.32
C ALA A 131 8.01 -9.27 -1.70
N ASN A 132 8.46 -10.18 -0.83
CA ASN A 132 8.31 -11.64 -0.96
C ASN A 132 8.70 -12.19 -2.33
N GLY A 133 9.86 -11.76 -2.84
CA GLY A 133 10.42 -12.26 -4.10
C GLY A 133 9.79 -11.66 -5.36
N LEU A 134 8.99 -10.58 -5.23
CA LEU A 134 8.61 -9.82 -6.42
C LEU A 134 9.86 -9.20 -7.06
N THR A 135 9.98 -9.36 -8.36
CA THR A 135 10.86 -8.55 -9.21
C THR A 135 9.98 -7.74 -10.16
N ALA A 136 10.41 -6.52 -10.48
CA ALA A 136 9.76 -5.67 -11.46
C ALA A 136 10.82 -4.96 -12.31
N THR A 137 10.52 -4.78 -13.58
CA THR A 137 11.33 -4.00 -14.52
C THR A 137 10.50 -2.80 -14.93
N PRO A 138 10.99 -1.56 -14.73
CA PRO A 138 10.28 -0.40 -15.24
C PRO A 138 10.27 -0.44 -16.78
N GLU A 139 9.12 -0.14 -17.37
CA GLU A 139 9.05 0.18 -18.79
C GLU A 139 9.60 1.61 -18.95
N ASN A 140 10.76 1.72 -19.61
CA ASN A 140 11.42 3.00 -19.93
C ASN A 140 11.27 3.28 -21.43
#